data_AF-A0A840S7C2-F1
#
_entry.id   AF-A0A840S7C2-F1
#
_cell.length_a   1.000
_cell.length_b   1.000
_cell.length_c   1.000
_cell.angle_alpha   90.00
_cell.angle_beta   90.00
_cell.angle_gamma   90.00
#
_symmetry.space_group_name_H-M   'P 1'
#
loop_
_entity.id
_entity.type
_entity.pdbx_description
1 polymer ?
#
loop_
_entity_poly.entity_id
_entity_poly.type
_entity_poly.pdbx_seq_one_letter_code
_entity_poly.pdbx_strand_id
1 'polypeptide(L)'
;MSTENEILAEVEALKARFSDTKALYREVCALLFFRYGITPTTNKLYQYVRKGTMGTPAEALAKFWDELRVKARVEIDHPDLPPEIKTVAAEAIAAIWQQATAAARSDLAAIRLELQADQERSREQEAQAQAAAEQLRGELELARHALQQVQLELEAERLAHAGAQARLQQAQEQLEQGHAQQQRLQEGFSADLAKAREAVDTAQERAAAAERRALLEIEQERQARAKADKASEALRSQLSQAESRERQASLEHTEAFTRLTGQLQAAEAGHQAEQASRVLLEQQVRALHDQLAASRQEATQYRTEAVTVHGLLERLAPPTAPAPAPTKPARKRTAK
;
A
#
# COMPACT_ATOMS: atom_id res chain seq x y z
N MET A 1 -72.52 60.14 -29.61
CA MET A 1 -73.96 59.91 -29.90
C MET A 1 -74.41 61.06 -30.77
N SER A 2 -75.03 60.80 -31.92
CA SER A 2 -75.40 61.88 -32.85
C SER A 2 -76.44 62.79 -32.19
N THR A 3 -76.27 64.10 -32.28
CA THR A 3 -77.20 65.12 -31.75
C THR A 3 -78.64 64.88 -32.24
N GLU A 4 -78.82 64.31 -33.43
CA GLU A 4 -80.13 63.92 -33.98
C GLU A 4 -80.81 62.79 -33.19
N ASN A 5 -80.05 61.85 -32.62
CA ASN A 5 -80.60 60.74 -31.83
C ASN A 5 -81.06 61.22 -30.45
N GLU A 6 -80.35 62.18 -29.86
CA GLU A 6 -80.73 62.82 -28.60
C GLU A 6 -82.01 63.66 -28.78
N ILE A 7 -82.12 64.42 -29.88
CA ILE A 7 -83.34 65.15 -30.26
C ILE A 7 -84.53 64.20 -30.42
N LEU A 8 -84.35 63.07 -31.11
CA LEU A 8 -85.42 62.09 -31.32
C LEU A 8 -85.92 61.49 -29.99
N ALA A 9 -85.01 61.13 -29.08
CA ALA A 9 -85.36 60.57 -27.78
C ALA A 9 -86.14 61.57 -26.90
N GLU A 10 -85.72 62.85 -26.88
CA GLU A 10 -86.44 63.88 -26.14
C GLU A 10 -87.79 64.22 -26.77
N VAL A 11 -87.90 64.21 -28.10
CA VAL A 11 -89.18 64.38 -28.81
C VAL A 11 -90.13 63.21 -28.51
N GLU A 12 -89.64 61.98 -28.38
CA GLU A 12 -90.44 60.84 -27.95
C GLU A 12 -90.92 60.98 -26.51
N ALA A 13 -90.08 61.47 -25.60
CA ALA A 13 -90.48 61.80 -24.24
C ALA A 13 -91.56 62.90 -24.20
N LEU A 14 -91.48 63.90 -25.07
CA LEU A 14 -92.51 64.93 -25.21
C LEU A 14 -93.83 64.37 -25.79
N LYS A 15 -93.76 63.44 -26.75
CA LYS A 15 -94.94 62.74 -27.31
C LYS A 15 -95.72 61.96 -26.25
N ALA A 16 -95.04 61.43 -25.23
CA ALA A 16 -95.68 60.71 -24.13
C ALA A 16 -96.40 61.65 -23.14
N ARG A 17 -95.94 62.91 -23.04
CA ARG A 17 -96.45 63.89 -22.06
C ARG A 17 -97.55 64.80 -22.61
N PHE A 18 -97.54 65.10 -23.90
CA PHE A 18 -98.52 65.97 -24.54
C PHE A 18 -99.42 65.17 -25.49
N SER A 19 -100.70 65.04 -25.13
CA SER A 19 -101.73 64.38 -25.95
C SER A 19 -102.27 65.30 -27.07
N ASP A 20 -102.26 66.62 -26.85
CA ASP A 20 -102.62 67.60 -27.88
C ASP A 20 -101.49 67.78 -28.90
N THR A 21 -101.83 67.63 -30.17
CA THR A 21 -100.89 67.74 -31.29
C THR A 21 -100.35 69.16 -31.45
N LYS A 22 -101.17 70.19 -31.20
CA LYS A 22 -100.72 71.60 -31.32
C LYS A 22 -99.75 71.97 -30.20
N ALA A 23 -100.06 71.60 -28.96
CA ALA A 23 -99.16 71.77 -27.82
C ALA A 23 -97.82 71.03 -28.03
N LEU A 24 -97.86 69.79 -28.53
CA LEU A 24 -96.65 69.01 -28.83
C LEU A 24 -95.75 69.73 -29.85
N TYR A 25 -96.32 70.25 -30.94
CA TYR A 25 -95.54 71.00 -31.93
C TYR A 25 -94.87 72.24 -31.34
N ARG A 26 -95.53 72.96 -30.43
CA ARG A 26 -94.95 74.13 -29.75
C ARG A 26 -93.76 73.76 -28.86
N GLU A 27 -93.87 72.69 -28.06
CA GLU A 27 -92.78 72.24 -27.19
C GLU A 27 -91.60 71.71 -27.98
N VAL A 28 -91.84 71.05 -29.12
CA VAL A 28 -90.77 70.63 -30.03
C VAL A 28 -90.11 71.83 -30.72
N CYS A 29 -90.87 72.88 -31.07
CA CYS A 29 -90.28 74.15 -31.53
C CYS A 29 -89.37 74.75 -30.45
N ALA A 30 -89.82 74.77 -29.19
CA ALA A 30 -89.06 75.29 -28.07
C ALA A 30 -87.79 74.46 -27.82
N LEU A 31 -87.88 73.14 -27.86
CA LEU A 31 -86.75 72.23 -27.71
C LEU A 31 -85.70 72.46 -28.79
N LEU A 32 -86.10 72.47 -30.06
CA LEU A 32 -85.18 72.69 -31.19
C LEU A 32 -84.50 74.06 -31.09
N PHE A 33 -85.26 75.11 -30.79
CA PHE A 33 -84.75 76.48 -30.78
C PHE A 33 -83.87 76.79 -29.56
N PHE A 34 -84.33 76.47 -28.33
CA PHE A 34 -83.63 76.87 -27.11
C PHE A 34 -82.54 75.90 -26.68
N ARG A 35 -82.74 74.59 -26.84
CA ARG A 35 -81.78 73.59 -26.37
C ARG A 35 -80.70 73.29 -27.42
N TYR A 36 -81.12 73.17 -28.68
CA TYR A 36 -80.24 72.75 -29.78
C TYR A 36 -79.84 73.89 -30.72
N GLY A 37 -80.42 75.09 -30.58
CA GLY A 37 -80.11 76.24 -31.43
C GLY A 37 -80.51 76.07 -32.90
N ILE A 38 -81.37 75.10 -33.22
CA ILE A 38 -81.84 74.82 -34.58
C ILE A 38 -83.10 75.64 -34.83
N THR A 39 -83.13 76.42 -35.91
CA THR A 39 -84.35 77.12 -36.32
C THR A 39 -85.42 76.10 -36.72
N PRO A 40 -86.56 76.02 -35.99
CA PRO A 40 -87.61 75.08 -36.32
C PRO A 40 -88.21 75.45 -37.68
N THR A 41 -88.24 74.49 -38.60
CA THR A 41 -88.90 74.63 -39.90
C THR A 41 -90.05 73.64 -39.98
N THR A 42 -91.08 73.95 -40.77
CA THR A 42 -92.26 73.10 -40.95
C THR A 42 -91.88 71.66 -41.32
N ASN A 43 -90.87 71.49 -42.19
CA ASN A 43 -90.40 70.18 -42.63
C ASN A 43 -89.71 69.41 -41.49
N LYS A 44 -88.82 70.05 -40.71
CA LYS A 44 -88.15 69.41 -39.57
C LYS A 44 -89.14 68.99 -38.48
N LEU A 45 -90.10 69.86 -38.14
CA LEU A 45 -91.14 69.55 -37.17
C LEU A 45 -91.97 68.33 -37.59
N TYR A 46 -92.34 68.26 -38.87
CA TYR A 46 -93.05 67.11 -39.41
C TYR A 46 -92.21 65.83 -39.33
N GLN A 47 -90.92 65.90 -39.67
CA GLN A 47 -90.01 64.74 -39.62
C GLN A 47 -89.85 64.14 -38.22
N TYR A 48 -89.79 64.99 -37.18
CA TYR A 48 -89.63 64.56 -35.79
C TYR A 48 -90.96 64.15 -35.12
N VAL A 49 -92.05 64.88 -35.36
CA VAL A 49 -93.34 64.65 -34.65
C VAL A 49 -94.23 63.62 -35.37
N ARG A 50 -94.24 63.61 -36.72
CA ARG A 50 -95.01 62.70 -37.59
C ARG A 50 -96.47 62.49 -37.16
N LYS A 51 -97.16 63.56 -36.71
CA LYS A 51 -98.59 63.54 -36.31
C LYS A 51 -99.35 64.77 -36.83
N GLY A 52 -100.62 64.60 -37.22
CA GLY A 52 -101.48 65.70 -37.67
C GLY A 52 -101.52 65.93 -39.18
N THR A 53 -102.36 66.86 -39.62
CA THR A 53 -102.53 67.24 -41.04
C THR A 53 -101.43 68.21 -41.50
N MET A 54 -101.16 68.25 -42.81
CA MET A 54 -100.05 69.03 -43.42
C MET A 54 -99.98 70.52 -43.00
N GLY A 55 -101.09 71.16 -42.62
CA GLY A 55 -101.12 72.56 -42.20
C GLY A 55 -100.80 72.81 -40.72
N THR A 56 -100.88 71.79 -39.86
CA THR A 56 -100.74 71.94 -38.39
C THR A 56 -99.35 72.39 -37.93
N PRO A 57 -98.23 71.88 -38.50
CA PRO A 57 -96.89 72.31 -38.10
C PRO A 57 -96.60 73.77 -38.47
N ALA A 58 -97.18 74.28 -39.58
CA ALA A 58 -96.98 75.65 -40.02
C ALA A 58 -97.70 76.65 -39.10
N GLU A 59 -98.94 76.35 -38.70
CA GLU A 59 -99.70 77.17 -37.74
C GLU A 59 -99.03 77.20 -36.37
N ALA A 60 -98.57 76.05 -35.86
CA ALA A 60 -97.91 75.97 -34.57
C ALA A 60 -96.57 76.73 -34.57
N LEU A 61 -95.82 76.65 -35.67
CA LEU A 61 -94.57 77.40 -35.85
C LEU A 61 -94.82 78.92 -35.88
N ALA A 62 -95.83 79.38 -36.63
CA ALA A 62 -96.19 80.80 -36.70
C ALA A 62 -96.57 81.34 -35.31
N LYS A 63 -97.44 80.63 -34.58
CA LYS A 63 -97.83 80.99 -33.22
C LYS A 63 -96.65 80.98 -32.24
N PHE A 64 -95.75 80.01 -32.35
CA PHE A 64 -94.54 79.97 -31.52
C PHE A 64 -93.67 81.21 -31.71
N TRP A 65 -93.43 81.61 -32.96
CA TRP A 65 -92.65 82.83 -33.24
C TRP A 65 -93.35 84.09 -32.76
N ASP A 66 -94.68 84.18 -32.88
CA ASP A 66 -95.44 85.33 -32.37
C ASP A 66 -95.40 85.41 -30.84
N GLU A 67 -95.63 84.29 -30.14
CA GLU A 67 -95.50 84.22 -28.67
C GLU A 67 -94.07 84.56 -28.22
N LEU A 68 -93.06 84.08 -28.93
CA LEU A 68 -91.66 84.37 -28.62
C LEU A 68 -91.33 85.85 -28.83
N ARG A 69 -91.83 86.47 -29.90
CA ARG A 69 -91.66 87.91 -30.15
C ARG A 69 -92.32 88.74 -29.07
N VAL A 70 -93.53 88.39 -28.63
CA VAL A 70 -94.22 89.10 -27.55
C VAL A 70 -93.44 88.96 -26.23
N LYS A 71 -92.98 87.77 -25.89
CA LYS A 71 -92.22 87.52 -24.63
C LYS A 71 -90.82 88.11 -24.63
N ALA A 72 -90.17 88.19 -25.80
CA ALA A 72 -88.83 88.79 -25.92
C ALA A 72 -88.88 90.33 -25.99
N ARG A 73 -90.07 90.92 -26.13
CA ARG A 73 -90.24 92.37 -26.19
C ARG A 73 -90.27 92.93 -24.78
N VAL A 74 -89.26 93.73 -24.44
CA VAL A 74 -89.26 94.55 -23.23
C VAL A 74 -90.04 95.82 -23.56
N GLU A 75 -91.35 95.83 -23.36
CA GLU A 75 -92.16 97.06 -23.43
C GLU A 75 -92.22 97.70 -22.05
N ILE A 76 -91.72 98.94 -21.94
CA ILE A 76 -91.92 99.79 -20.77
C ILE A 76 -93.30 100.42 -20.90
N ASP A 77 -94.34 99.69 -20.51
CA ASP A 77 -95.71 100.19 -20.59
C ASP A 77 -96.12 100.84 -19.26
N HIS A 78 -95.73 102.11 -19.12
CA HIS A 78 -96.23 103.00 -18.07
C HIS A 78 -97.13 104.07 -18.73
N PRO A 79 -98.39 104.26 -18.27
CA PRO A 79 -99.38 105.12 -18.94
C PRO A 79 -98.99 106.61 -18.94
N ASP A 80 -98.17 107.06 -17.99
CA ASP A 80 -97.78 108.46 -17.84
C ASP A 80 -96.42 108.85 -18.47
N LEU A 81 -95.74 107.95 -19.20
CA LEU A 81 -94.41 108.23 -19.76
C LEU A 81 -94.48 108.65 -21.24
N PRO A 82 -93.94 109.83 -21.61
CA PRO A 82 -93.82 110.24 -23.01
C PRO A 82 -93.07 109.20 -23.86
N PRO A 83 -93.49 109.01 -25.13
CA PRO A 83 -92.91 107.97 -26.00
C PRO A 83 -91.40 108.16 -26.22
N GLU A 84 -90.91 109.40 -26.23
CA GLU A 84 -89.50 109.75 -26.38
C GLU A 84 -88.63 109.27 -25.21
N ILE A 85 -89.17 109.25 -23.98
CA ILE A 85 -88.43 108.76 -22.81
C ILE A 85 -88.42 107.22 -22.81
N LYS A 86 -89.50 106.59 -23.28
CA LYS A 86 -89.57 105.12 -23.41
C LYS A 86 -88.53 104.60 -24.41
N THR A 87 -88.31 105.28 -25.54
CA THR A 87 -87.29 104.88 -26.52
C THR A 87 -85.89 105.01 -25.94
N VAL A 88 -85.56 106.13 -25.28
CA VAL A 88 -84.25 106.34 -24.66
C VAL A 88 -83.98 105.32 -23.54
N ALA A 89 -84.97 105.04 -22.69
CA ALA A 89 -84.84 104.04 -21.62
C ALA A 89 -84.65 102.62 -22.17
N ALA A 90 -85.38 102.25 -23.24
CA ALA A 90 -85.21 100.96 -23.91
C ALA A 90 -83.81 100.80 -24.54
N GLU A 91 -83.31 101.85 -25.20
CA GLU A 91 -81.96 101.88 -25.77
C GLU A 91 -80.88 101.76 -24.68
N ALA A 92 -81.03 102.48 -23.56
CA ALA A 92 -80.10 102.41 -22.44
C ALA A 92 -80.07 101.00 -21.80
N ILE A 93 -81.23 100.38 -21.57
CA ILE A 93 -81.31 99.02 -21.02
C ILE A 93 -80.72 98.00 -22.01
N ALA A 94 -80.99 98.15 -23.31
CA ALA A 94 -80.41 97.29 -24.35
C ALA A 94 -78.88 97.43 -24.38
N ALA A 95 -78.34 98.64 -24.29
CA ALA A 95 -76.91 98.89 -24.24
C ALA A 95 -76.26 98.27 -22.99
N ILE A 96 -76.86 98.45 -21.80
CA ILE A 96 -76.38 97.84 -20.55
C ILE A 96 -76.38 96.32 -20.66
N TRP A 97 -77.46 95.72 -21.18
CA TRP A 97 -77.54 94.28 -21.39
C TRP A 97 -76.48 93.76 -22.36
N GLN A 98 -76.27 94.47 -23.48
CA GLN A 98 -75.23 94.12 -24.45
C GLN A 98 -73.83 94.20 -23.83
N GLN A 99 -73.52 95.25 -23.07
CA GLN A 99 -72.24 95.42 -22.38
C GLN A 99 -72.03 94.36 -21.30
N ALA A 100 -73.04 94.09 -20.47
CA ALA A 100 -72.98 93.05 -19.44
C ALA A 100 -72.82 91.65 -20.06
N THR A 101 -73.52 91.36 -21.16
CA THR A 101 -73.39 90.08 -21.88
C THR A 101 -72.02 89.96 -22.55
N ALA A 102 -71.47 91.05 -23.09
CA ALA A 102 -70.14 91.08 -23.68
C ALA A 102 -69.05 90.83 -22.61
N ALA A 103 -69.14 91.49 -21.45
CA ALA A 103 -68.23 91.28 -20.32
C ALA A 103 -68.32 89.84 -19.77
N ALA A 104 -69.53 89.31 -19.56
CA ALA A 104 -69.70 87.93 -19.12
C ALA A 104 -69.12 86.91 -20.13
N ARG A 105 -69.21 87.19 -21.43
CA ARG A 105 -68.59 86.36 -22.48
C ARG A 105 -67.06 86.45 -22.47
N SER A 106 -66.49 87.62 -22.24
CA SER A 106 -65.02 87.77 -22.13
C SER A 106 -64.48 87.06 -20.89
N ASP A 107 -65.13 87.21 -19.74
CA ASP A 107 -64.71 86.58 -18.49
C ASP A 107 -64.77 85.06 -18.59
N LEU A 108 -65.85 84.53 -19.17
CA LEU A 108 -65.99 83.10 -19.43
C LEU A 108 -64.95 82.59 -20.44
N ALA A 109 -64.57 83.39 -21.44
CA ALA A 109 -63.48 83.03 -22.36
C ALA A 109 -62.12 83.01 -21.65
N ALA A 110 -61.85 83.97 -20.75
CA ALA A 110 -60.64 84.01 -19.94
C ALA A 110 -60.54 82.78 -19.02
N ILE A 111 -61.61 82.47 -18.27
CA ILE A 111 -61.66 81.29 -17.39
C ILE A 111 -61.48 79.99 -18.18
N ARG A 112 -62.06 79.89 -19.39
CA ARG A 112 -61.86 78.72 -20.25
C ARG A 112 -60.41 78.56 -20.68
N LEU A 113 -59.73 79.66 -21.01
CA LEU A 113 -58.32 79.63 -21.39
C LEU A 113 -57.43 79.24 -20.20
N GLU A 114 -57.71 79.79 -19.01
CA GLU A 114 -56.98 79.42 -17.78
C GLU A 114 -57.17 77.94 -17.44
N LEU A 115 -58.40 77.43 -17.49
CA LEU A 115 -58.69 76.02 -17.24
C LEU A 115 -58.01 75.11 -18.28
N GLN A 116 -57.94 75.53 -19.54
CA GLN A 116 -57.22 74.80 -20.58
C GLN A 116 -55.71 74.77 -20.30
N ALA A 117 -55.12 75.91 -19.93
CA ALA A 117 -53.71 76.00 -19.58
C ALA A 117 -53.38 75.15 -18.34
N ASP A 118 -54.23 75.13 -17.33
CA ASP A 118 -54.04 74.30 -16.13
C ASP A 118 -54.21 72.81 -16.42
N GLN A 119 -55.12 72.44 -17.33
CA GLN A 119 -55.24 71.06 -17.81
C GLN A 119 -54.00 70.61 -18.58
N GLU A 120 -53.45 71.46 -19.44
CA GLU A 120 -52.22 71.18 -20.18
C GLU A 120 -51.04 71.02 -19.22
N ARG A 121 -50.86 71.94 -18.27
CA ARG A 121 -49.83 71.84 -17.23
C ARG A 121 -49.95 70.56 -16.40
N SER A 122 -51.17 70.19 -16.01
CA SER A 122 -51.40 68.96 -15.24
C SER A 122 -51.06 67.71 -16.07
N ARG A 123 -51.44 67.69 -17.36
CA ARG A 123 -51.08 66.59 -18.28
C ARG A 123 -49.59 66.49 -18.51
N GLU A 124 -48.89 67.62 -18.65
CA GLU A 124 -47.43 67.65 -18.77
C GLU A 124 -46.74 67.11 -17.51
N GLN A 125 -47.22 67.52 -16.33
CA GLN A 125 -46.71 67.00 -15.06
C GLN A 125 -46.96 65.50 -14.89
N GLU A 126 -48.15 65.01 -15.26
CA GLU A 126 -48.47 63.58 -15.26
C GLU A 126 -47.57 62.80 -16.22
N ALA A 127 -47.36 63.31 -17.43
CA ALA A 127 -46.48 62.68 -18.42
C ALA A 127 -45.02 62.64 -17.95
N GLN A 128 -44.52 63.72 -17.33
CA GLN A 128 -43.18 63.77 -16.74
C GLN A 128 -43.05 62.79 -15.57
N ALA A 129 -44.05 62.72 -14.69
CA ALA A 129 -44.06 61.78 -13.57
C ALA A 129 -44.12 60.32 -14.04
N GLN A 130 -44.89 60.03 -15.09
CA GLN A 130 -44.95 58.69 -15.70
C GLN A 130 -43.60 58.31 -16.33
N ALA A 131 -42.98 59.21 -17.10
CA ALA A 131 -41.67 58.98 -17.69
C ALA A 131 -40.58 58.73 -16.62
N ALA A 132 -40.57 59.54 -15.55
CA ALA A 132 -39.66 59.34 -14.43
C ALA A 132 -39.91 58.01 -13.70
N ALA A 133 -41.17 57.61 -13.52
CA ALA A 133 -41.52 56.33 -12.92
C ALA A 133 -41.09 55.14 -13.79
N GLU A 134 -41.22 55.23 -15.11
CA GLU A 134 -40.74 54.21 -16.05
C GLU A 134 -39.22 54.10 -16.05
N GLN A 135 -38.51 55.23 -16.01
CA GLN A 135 -37.05 55.25 -15.89
C GLN A 135 -36.59 54.57 -14.59
N LEU A 136 -37.16 54.96 -13.44
CA LEU A 136 -36.82 54.37 -12.15
C LEU A 136 -37.16 52.87 -12.09
N ARG A 137 -38.27 52.44 -12.72
CA ARG A 137 -38.58 51.00 -12.85
C ARG A 137 -37.52 50.28 -13.67
N GLY A 138 -37.08 50.86 -14.78
CA GLY A 138 -36.00 50.30 -15.60
C GLY A 138 -34.69 50.16 -14.81
N GLU A 139 -34.28 51.20 -14.09
CA GLU A 139 -33.08 51.18 -13.24
C GLU A 139 -33.18 50.13 -12.12
N LEU A 140 -34.35 50.01 -11.49
CA LEU A 140 -34.62 49.02 -10.46
C LEU A 140 -34.51 47.59 -10.99
N GLU A 141 -35.06 47.30 -12.18
CA GLU A 141 -34.93 45.97 -12.80
C GLU A 141 -33.49 45.66 -13.18
N LEU A 142 -32.74 46.62 -13.73
CA LEU A 142 -31.31 46.46 -13.99
C LEU A 142 -30.51 46.18 -12.72
N ALA A 143 -30.78 46.92 -11.64
CA ALA A 143 -30.13 46.71 -10.34
C ALA A 143 -30.49 45.34 -9.74
N ARG A 144 -31.75 44.89 -9.89
CA ARG A 144 -32.18 43.54 -9.47
C ARG A 144 -31.46 42.45 -10.24
N HIS A 145 -31.32 42.59 -11.55
CA HIS A 145 -30.58 41.64 -12.37
C HIS A 145 -29.09 41.61 -12.00
N ALA A 146 -28.46 42.77 -11.80
CA ALA A 146 -27.07 42.84 -11.34
C ALA A 146 -26.89 42.16 -9.97
N LEU A 147 -27.81 42.39 -9.02
CA LEU A 147 -27.78 41.73 -7.72
C LEU A 147 -27.92 40.20 -7.84
N GLN A 148 -28.83 39.72 -8.68
CA GLN A 148 -29.01 38.28 -8.94
C GLN A 148 -27.75 37.66 -9.55
N GLN A 149 -27.09 38.34 -10.48
CA GLN A 149 -25.83 37.88 -11.07
C GLN A 149 -24.74 37.74 -10.01
N VAL A 150 -24.54 38.77 -9.18
CA VAL A 150 -23.55 38.74 -8.09
C VAL A 150 -23.87 37.63 -7.07
N GLN A 151 -25.16 37.38 -6.79
CA GLN A 151 -25.56 36.27 -5.92
C GLN A 151 -25.18 34.90 -6.50
N LEU A 152 -25.42 34.69 -7.79
CA LEU A 152 -25.04 33.45 -8.48
C LEU A 152 -23.52 33.26 -8.52
N GLU A 153 -22.76 34.33 -8.79
CA GLU A 153 -21.30 34.31 -8.74
C GLU A 153 -20.79 33.98 -7.34
N LEU A 154 -21.36 34.60 -6.30
CA LEU A 154 -21.01 34.31 -4.91
C LEU A 154 -21.32 32.86 -4.50
N GLU A 155 -22.44 32.30 -4.97
CA GLU A 155 -22.78 30.90 -4.74
C GLU A 155 -21.80 29.96 -5.45
N ALA A 156 -21.43 30.26 -6.69
CA ALA A 156 -20.43 29.50 -7.43
C ALA A 156 -19.05 29.54 -6.74
N GLU A 157 -18.63 30.71 -6.25
CA GLU A 157 -17.39 30.87 -5.48
C GLU A 157 -17.44 30.09 -4.16
N ARG A 158 -18.57 30.10 -3.44
CA ARG A 158 -18.74 29.32 -2.21
C ARG A 158 -18.63 27.82 -2.45
N LEU A 159 -19.24 27.32 -3.54
CA LEU A 159 -19.12 25.91 -3.93
C LEU A 159 -17.69 25.56 -4.34
N ALA A 160 -17.02 26.42 -5.10
CA ALA A 160 -15.63 26.25 -5.47
C ALA A 160 -14.70 26.24 -4.23
N HIS A 161 -14.94 27.14 -3.28
CA HIS A 161 -14.20 27.22 -2.02
C HIS A 161 -14.41 25.97 -1.16
N ALA A 162 -15.64 25.52 -0.98
CA ALA A 162 -15.96 24.29 -0.26
C ALA A 162 -15.28 23.07 -0.93
N GLY A 163 -15.30 23.01 -2.26
CA GLY A 163 -14.60 21.98 -3.03
C GLY A 163 -13.07 22.02 -2.86
N ALA A 164 -12.48 23.21 -2.86
CA ALA A 164 -11.04 23.37 -2.60
C ALA A 164 -10.66 22.98 -1.17
N GLN A 165 -11.48 23.35 -0.18
CA GLN A 165 -11.29 23.00 1.22
C GLN A 165 -11.37 21.47 1.44
N ALA A 166 -12.33 20.79 0.82
CA ALA A 166 -12.45 19.34 0.88
C ALA A 166 -11.22 18.64 0.27
N ARG A 167 -10.71 19.14 -0.87
CA ARG A 167 -9.47 18.61 -1.49
C ARG A 167 -8.25 18.83 -0.58
N LEU A 168 -8.17 19.97 0.09
CA LEU A 168 -7.09 20.26 1.04
C LEU A 168 -7.13 19.30 2.23
N GLN A 169 -8.32 19.08 2.81
CA GLN A 169 -8.50 18.12 3.91
C GLN A 169 -8.12 16.70 3.48
N GLN A 170 -8.58 16.25 2.32
CA GLN A 170 -8.21 14.93 1.79
C GLN A 170 -6.69 14.81 1.55
N ALA A 171 -6.04 15.86 1.04
CA ALA A 171 -4.59 15.86 0.86
C ALA A 171 -3.84 15.82 2.20
N GLN A 172 -4.33 16.52 3.23
CA GLN A 172 -3.78 16.47 4.59
C GLN A 172 -3.91 15.07 5.19
N GLU A 173 -5.07 14.43 5.07
CA GLU A 173 -5.28 13.04 5.52
C GLU A 173 -4.35 12.06 4.80
N GLN A 174 -4.14 12.23 3.49
CA GLN A 174 -3.20 11.41 2.72
C GLN A 174 -1.75 11.61 3.18
N LEU A 175 -1.35 12.84 3.49
CA LEU A 175 -0.02 13.13 4.04
C LEU A 175 0.16 12.50 5.43
N GLU A 176 -0.83 12.61 6.31
CA GLU A 176 -0.80 12.00 7.64
C GLU A 176 -0.72 10.46 7.55
N GLN A 177 -1.52 9.85 6.69
CA GLN A 177 -1.47 8.41 6.42
C GLN A 177 -0.11 7.99 5.86
N GLY A 178 0.44 8.76 4.91
CA GLY A 178 1.77 8.53 4.35
C GLY A 178 2.87 8.62 5.39
N HIS A 179 2.84 9.64 6.27
CA HIS A 179 3.77 9.78 7.38
C HIS A 179 3.67 8.63 8.38
N ALA A 180 2.46 8.22 8.76
CA ALA A 180 2.24 7.09 9.66
C ALA A 180 2.75 5.78 9.04
N GLN A 181 2.55 5.56 7.74
CA GLN A 181 3.08 4.40 7.03
C GLN A 181 4.61 4.43 6.99
N GLN A 182 5.21 5.58 6.70
CA GLN A 182 6.66 5.75 6.68
C GLN A 182 7.29 5.47 8.05
N GLN A 183 6.69 5.97 9.13
CA GLN A 183 7.14 5.69 10.50
C GLN A 183 7.08 4.20 10.82
N ARG A 184 5.96 3.52 10.52
CA ARG A 184 5.84 2.06 10.71
C ARG A 184 6.88 1.26 9.92
N LEU A 185 7.18 1.68 8.69
CA LEU A 185 8.22 1.05 7.87
C LEU A 185 9.62 1.28 8.46
N GLN A 186 9.90 2.49 8.96
CA GLN A 186 11.17 2.79 9.63
C GLN A 186 11.34 1.97 10.92
N GLU A 187 10.30 1.89 11.75
CA GLU A 187 10.29 1.09 12.96
C GLU A 187 10.48 -0.40 12.64
N GLY A 188 9.72 -0.93 11.68
CA GLY A 188 9.85 -2.32 11.22
C GLY A 188 11.24 -2.64 10.69
N PHE A 189 11.79 -1.78 9.82
CA PHE A 189 13.14 -1.94 9.29
C PHE A 189 14.21 -1.87 10.40
N SER A 190 14.05 -0.97 11.37
CA SER A 190 14.97 -0.88 12.51
C SER A 190 14.95 -2.14 13.39
N ALA A 191 13.77 -2.72 13.60
CA ALA A 191 13.59 -3.97 14.32
C ALA A 191 14.21 -5.15 13.57
N ASP A 192 14.03 -5.22 12.25
CA ASP A 192 14.62 -6.27 11.42
C ASP A 192 16.14 -6.15 11.34
N LEU A 193 16.68 -4.92 11.27
CA LEU A 193 18.12 -4.68 11.38
C LEU A 193 18.67 -5.13 12.74
N ALA A 194 17.96 -4.85 13.84
CA ALA A 194 18.37 -5.28 15.18
C ALA A 194 18.41 -6.82 15.27
N LYS A 195 17.36 -7.51 14.79
CA LYS A 195 17.33 -8.99 14.71
C LYS A 195 18.44 -9.55 13.83
N ALA A 196 18.71 -8.92 12.69
CA ALA A 196 19.78 -9.36 11.80
C ALA A 196 21.16 -9.22 12.46
N ARG A 197 21.40 -8.12 13.20
CA ARG A 197 22.63 -7.94 13.99
C ARG A 197 22.77 -9.01 15.07
N GLU A 198 21.72 -9.28 15.84
CA GLU A 198 21.74 -10.33 16.86
C GLU A 198 21.98 -11.73 16.26
N ALA A 199 21.38 -12.02 15.09
CA ALA A 199 21.62 -13.27 14.38
C ALA A 199 23.09 -13.39 13.90
N VAL A 200 23.70 -12.29 13.46
CA VAL A 200 25.12 -12.25 13.11
C VAL A 200 26.00 -12.45 14.34
N ASP A 201 25.72 -11.76 15.44
CA ASP A 201 26.49 -11.85 16.69
C ASP A 201 26.44 -13.30 17.23
N THR A 202 25.25 -13.90 17.29
CA THR A 202 25.10 -15.30 17.73
C THR A 202 25.78 -16.30 16.77
N ALA A 203 25.79 -16.03 15.47
CA ALA A 203 26.52 -16.85 14.50
C ALA A 203 28.05 -16.71 14.68
N GLN A 204 28.54 -15.50 14.94
CA GLN A 204 29.95 -15.24 15.24
C GLN A 204 30.38 -15.92 16.54
N GLU A 205 29.56 -15.88 17.60
CA GLU A 205 29.82 -16.59 18.86
C GLU A 205 29.89 -18.10 18.64
N ARG A 206 28.97 -18.67 17.87
CA ARG A 206 28.99 -20.11 17.52
C ARG A 206 30.22 -20.48 16.70
N ALA A 207 30.60 -19.65 15.72
CA ALA A 207 31.81 -19.85 14.93
C ALA A 207 33.06 -19.78 15.81
N ALA A 208 33.20 -18.76 16.65
CA ALA A 208 34.31 -18.62 17.59
C ALA A 208 34.38 -19.79 18.60
N ALA A 209 33.22 -20.28 19.08
CA ALA A 209 33.18 -21.46 19.95
C ALA A 209 33.60 -22.74 19.22
N ALA A 210 33.18 -22.92 17.96
CA ALA A 210 33.59 -24.04 17.12
C ALA A 210 35.09 -23.98 16.81
N GLU A 211 35.64 -22.81 16.50
CA GLU A 211 37.07 -22.58 16.30
C GLU A 211 37.87 -22.96 17.54
N ARG A 212 37.44 -22.52 18.75
CA ARG A 212 38.11 -22.89 20.01
C ARG A 212 38.10 -24.40 20.24
N ARG A 213 36.96 -25.08 19.97
CA ARG A 213 36.88 -26.55 20.08
C ARG A 213 37.82 -27.24 19.10
N ALA A 214 37.82 -26.82 17.84
CA ALA A 214 38.71 -27.37 16.83
C ALA A 214 40.20 -27.18 17.21
N LEU A 215 40.58 -26.01 17.74
CA LEU A 215 41.94 -25.78 18.22
C LEU A 215 42.32 -26.71 19.39
N LEU A 216 41.39 -26.96 20.32
CA LEU A 216 41.61 -27.91 21.41
C LEU A 216 41.73 -29.35 20.92
N GLU A 217 40.90 -29.77 19.97
CA GLU A 217 40.98 -31.10 19.33
C GLU A 217 42.31 -31.27 18.59
N ILE A 218 42.75 -30.27 17.84
CA ILE A 218 44.07 -30.27 17.17
C ILE A 218 45.20 -30.41 18.20
N GLU A 219 45.12 -29.71 19.32
CA GLU A 219 46.14 -29.80 20.38
C GLU A 219 46.11 -31.17 21.08
N GLN A 220 44.94 -31.73 21.34
CA GLN A 220 44.79 -33.09 21.86
C GLN A 220 45.36 -34.13 20.88
N GLU A 221 45.07 -34.00 19.59
CA GLU A 221 45.64 -34.85 18.54
C GLU A 221 47.17 -34.72 18.49
N ARG A 222 47.72 -33.51 18.56
CA ARG A 222 49.17 -33.27 18.59
C ARG A 222 49.82 -33.93 19.80
N GLN A 223 49.20 -33.81 20.99
CA GLN A 223 49.68 -34.47 22.20
C GLN A 223 49.57 -35.99 22.11
N ALA A 224 48.50 -36.52 21.54
CA ALA A 224 48.33 -37.97 21.32
C ALA A 224 49.38 -38.50 20.33
N ARG A 225 49.62 -37.80 19.22
CA ARG A 225 50.70 -38.11 18.26
C ARG A 225 52.07 -38.09 18.92
N ALA A 226 52.39 -37.03 19.68
CA ALA A 226 53.67 -36.94 20.39
C ALA A 226 53.85 -38.07 21.43
N LYS A 227 52.78 -38.49 22.12
CA LYS A 227 52.82 -39.66 23.03
C LYS A 227 53.03 -40.97 22.26
N ALA A 228 52.34 -41.16 21.14
CA ALA A 228 52.49 -42.33 20.28
C ALA A 228 53.91 -42.41 19.68
N ASP A 229 54.46 -41.29 19.21
CA ASP A 229 55.82 -41.20 18.69
C ASP A 229 56.84 -41.61 19.77
N LYS A 230 56.74 -41.04 20.98
CA LYS A 230 57.61 -41.44 22.11
C LYS A 230 57.46 -42.91 22.48
N ALA A 231 56.25 -43.46 22.48
CA ALA A 231 56.03 -44.88 22.74
C ALA A 231 56.65 -45.76 21.65
N SER A 232 56.54 -45.35 20.38
CA SER A 232 57.15 -46.05 19.25
C SER A 232 58.68 -46.01 19.30
N GLU A 233 59.28 -44.87 19.67
CA GLU A 233 60.73 -44.72 19.88
C GLU A 233 61.19 -45.59 21.07
N ALA A 234 60.43 -45.61 22.17
CA ALA A 234 60.71 -46.47 23.31
C ALA A 234 60.67 -47.95 22.91
N LEU A 235 59.65 -48.40 22.19
CA LEU A 235 59.55 -49.78 21.68
C LEU A 235 60.68 -50.11 20.70
N ARG A 236 61.05 -49.20 19.79
CA ARG A 236 62.21 -49.36 18.90
C ARG A 236 63.51 -49.50 19.71
N SER A 237 63.68 -48.69 20.76
CA SER A 237 64.85 -48.79 21.64
C SER A 237 64.88 -50.13 22.39
N GLN A 238 63.74 -50.59 22.91
CA GLN A 238 63.61 -51.89 23.57
C GLN A 238 63.87 -53.05 22.62
N LEU A 239 63.36 -52.99 21.39
CA LEU A 239 63.64 -53.96 20.34
C LEU A 239 65.13 -53.98 20.00
N SER A 240 65.76 -52.82 19.80
CA SER A 240 67.20 -52.74 19.54
C SER A 240 68.03 -53.32 20.70
N GLN A 241 67.60 -53.11 21.96
CA GLN A 241 68.23 -53.70 23.13
C GLN A 241 68.01 -55.22 23.17
N ALA A 242 66.79 -55.71 22.89
CA ALA A 242 66.48 -57.13 22.83
C ALA A 242 67.28 -57.83 21.71
N GLU A 243 67.34 -57.25 20.52
CA GLU A 243 68.19 -57.73 19.42
C GLU A 243 69.67 -57.71 19.81
N SER A 244 70.15 -56.67 20.51
CA SER A 244 71.55 -56.65 20.97
C SER A 244 71.84 -57.75 21.99
N ARG A 245 70.89 -58.03 22.90
CA ARG A 245 70.97 -59.14 23.86
C ARG A 245 70.90 -60.49 23.18
N GLU A 246 70.04 -60.65 22.18
CA GLU A 246 69.95 -61.88 21.37
C GLU A 246 71.24 -62.10 20.56
N ARG A 247 71.81 -61.04 19.98
CA ARG A 247 73.12 -61.09 19.32
C ARG A 247 74.22 -61.46 20.29
N GLN A 248 74.25 -60.87 21.49
CA GLN A 248 75.22 -61.24 22.53
C GLN A 248 75.04 -62.70 22.99
N ALA A 249 73.81 -63.12 23.29
CA ALA A 249 73.52 -64.50 23.68
C ALA A 249 73.86 -65.49 22.57
N SER A 250 73.57 -65.17 21.30
CA SER A 250 73.95 -66.03 20.17
C SER A 250 75.47 -66.09 19.98
N LEU A 251 76.19 -64.97 20.16
CA LEU A 251 77.66 -64.98 20.20
C LEU A 251 78.17 -65.86 21.34
N GLU A 252 77.69 -65.68 22.57
CA GLU A 252 78.04 -66.53 23.73
C GLU A 252 77.71 -68.01 23.48
N HIS A 253 76.57 -68.32 22.87
CA HIS A 253 76.21 -69.69 22.47
C HIS A 253 77.17 -70.24 21.42
N THR A 254 77.57 -69.44 20.41
CA THR A 254 78.56 -69.87 19.42
C THR A 254 79.96 -70.03 20.02
N GLU A 255 80.36 -69.17 20.97
CA GLU A 255 81.61 -69.29 21.72
C GLU A 255 81.61 -70.53 22.63
N ALA A 256 80.50 -70.79 23.33
CA ALA A 256 80.33 -71.99 24.12
C ALA A 256 80.32 -73.25 23.25
N PHE A 257 79.62 -73.22 22.12
CA PHE A 257 79.59 -74.31 21.15
C PHE A 257 80.98 -74.58 20.57
N THR A 258 81.71 -73.56 20.11
CA THR A 258 83.08 -73.73 19.59
C THR A 258 84.04 -74.22 20.66
N ARG A 259 83.90 -73.77 21.92
CA ARG A 259 84.67 -74.30 23.06
C ARG A 259 84.36 -75.78 23.33
N LEU A 260 83.08 -76.16 23.33
CA LEU A 260 82.67 -77.57 23.49
C LEU A 260 83.15 -78.43 22.32
N THR A 261 83.05 -77.95 21.08
CA THR A 261 83.60 -78.64 19.90
C THR A 261 85.12 -78.80 20.03
N GLY A 262 85.84 -77.77 20.49
CA GLY A 262 87.28 -77.86 20.75
C GLY A 262 87.62 -78.85 21.87
N GLN A 263 86.85 -78.89 22.95
CA GLN A 263 86.99 -79.89 24.02
C GLN A 263 86.69 -81.30 23.53
N LEU A 264 85.68 -81.47 22.68
CA LEU A 264 85.32 -82.75 22.10
C LEU A 264 86.40 -83.23 21.11
N GLN A 265 86.91 -82.36 20.26
CA GLN A 265 88.07 -82.66 19.39
C GLN A 265 89.32 -82.99 20.21
N ALA A 266 89.58 -82.30 21.32
CA ALA A 266 90.70 -82.62 22.21
C ALA A 266 90.49 -83.96 22.94
N ALA A 267 89.27 -84.28 23.35
CA ALA A 267 88.91 -85.56 23.94
C ALA A 267 88.96 -86.70 22.91
N GLU A 268 88.54 -86.46 21.67
CA GLU A 268 88.68 -87.38 20.54
C GLU A 268 90.16 -87.63 20.21
N ALA A 269 90.98 -86.57 20.15
CA ALA A 269 92.42 -86.70 19.97
C ALA A 269 93.08 -87.47 21.14
N GLY A 270 92.63 -87.21 22.38
CA GLY A 270 93.04 -87.97 23.55
C GLY A 270 92.63 -89.45 23.47
N HIS A 271 91.40 -89.73 23.03
CA HIS A 271 90.92 -91.09 22.85
C HIS A 271 91.65 -91.81 21.71
N GLN A 272 91.95 -91.13 20.60
CA GLN A 272 92.78 -91.66 19.51
C GLN A 272 94.20 -91.95 19.99
N ALA A 273 94.79 -91.07 20.82
CA ALA A 273 96.10 -91.31 21.42
C ALA A 273 96.08 -92.51 22.38
N GLU A 274 95.04 -92.65 23.22
CA GLU A 274 94.84 -93.84 24.06
C GLU A 274 94.63 -95.10 23.23
N GLN A 275 93.83 -95.05 22.16
CA GLN A 275 93.64 -96.19 21.24
C GLN A 275 94.96 -96.57 20.57
N ALA A 276 95.75 -95.60 20.09
CA ALA A 276 97.08 -95.86 19.53
C ALA A 276 98.02 -96.48 20.58
N SER A 277 97.96 -96.01 21.83
CA SER A 277 98.73 -96.60 22.94
C SER A 277 98.28 -98.03 23.26
N ARG A 278 96.97 -98.31 23.21
CA ARG A 278 96.42 -99.67 23.36
C ARG A 278 96.88 -100.60 22.26
N VAL A 279 96.85 -100.16 21.00
CA VAL A 279 97.36 -100.95 19.87
C VAL A 279 98.85 -101.25 20.03
N LEU A 280 99.66 -100.27 20.46
CA LEU A 280 101.08 -100.48 20.78
C LEU A 280 101.28 -101.47 21.93
N LEU A 281 100.51 -101.35 23.01
CA LEU A 281 100.54 -102.28 24.15
C LEU A 281 100.12 -103.70 23.72
N GLU A 282 99.08 -103.84 22.90
CA GLU A 282 98.65 -105.12 22.34
C GLU A 282 99.75 -105.74 21.46
N GLN A 283 100.45 -104.93 20.66
CA GLN A 283 101.62 -105.39 19.89
C GLN A 283 102.76 -105.86 20.82
N GLN A 284 103.04 -105.13 21.91
CA GLN A 284 104.05 -105.53 22.91
C GLN A 284 103.66 -106.84 23.61
N VAL A 285 102.38 -107.02 23.98
CA VAL A 285 101.88 -108.26 24.59
C VAL A 285 101.98 -109.43 23.63
N ARG A 286 101.68 -109.24 22.34
CA ARG A 286 101.86 -110.27 21.30
C ARG A 286 103.34 -110.64 21.13
N ALA A 287 104.23 -109.65 21.04
CA ALA A 287 105.67 -109.89 20.94
C ALA A 287 106.21 -110.67 22.15
N LEU A 288 105.76 -110.36 23.37
CA LEU A 288 106.13 -111.11 24.58
C LEU A 288 105.54 -112.54 24.57
N HIS A 289 104.33 -112.73 24.05
CA HIS A 289 103.74 -114.06 23.87
C HIS A 289 104.56 -114.92 22.90
N ASP A 290 105.00 -114.34 21.78
CA ASP A 290 105.81 -115.03 20.77
C ASP A 290 107.20 -115.39 21.33
N GLN A 291 107.83 -114.49 22.10
CA GLN A 291 109.10 -114.77 22.80
C GLN A 291 108.95 -115.89 23.85
N LEU A 292 107.82 -115.92 24.56
CA LEU A 292 107.53 -116.95 25.54
C LEU A 292 107.22 -118.31 24.88
N ALA A 293 106.63 -118.30 23.67
CA ALA A 293 106.43 -119.51 22.88
C ALA A 293 107.77 -120.05 22.34
N ALA A 294 108.67 -119.19 21.87
CA ALA A 294 110.00 -119.57 21.39
C ALA A 294 110.86 -120.21 22.50
N SER A 295 110.95 -119.57 23.67
CA SER A 295 111.71 -120.12 24.82
C SER A 295 111.12 -121.44 25.36
N ARG A 296 109.79 -121.63 25.26
CA ARG A 296 109.16 -122.93 25.57
C ARG A 296 109.52 -124.02 24.58
N GLN A 297 109.64 -123.69 23.29
CA GLN A 297 110.07 -124.63 22.26
C GLN A 297 111.55 -125.03 22.43
N GLU A 298 112.42 -124.08 22.75
CA GLU A 298 113.83 -124.35 23.09
C GLU A 298 113.94 -125.26 24.33
N ALA A 299 113.15 -124.99 25.38
CA ALA A 299 113.11 -125.83 26.58
C ALA A 299 112.61 -127.27 26.30
N THR A 300 111.74 -127.47 25.31
CA THR A 300 111.34 -128.82 24.88
C THR A 300 112.44 -129.55 24.11
N GLN A 301 113.24 -128.84 23.30
CA GLN A 301 114.34 -129.41 22.53
C GLN A 301 115.49 -129.88 23.45
N TYR A 302 115.88 -129.07 24.44
CA TYR A 302 116.85 -129.49 25.46
C TYR A 302 116.37 -130.68 26.30
N ARG A 303 115.05 -130.78 26.56
CA ARG A 303 114.47 -131.94 27.24
C ARG A 303 114.55 -133.22 26.41
N THR A 304 114.35 -133.14 25.10
CA THR A 304 114.45 -134.31 24.21
C THR A 304 115.89 -134.79 24.02
N GLU A 305 116.87 -133.88 24.03
CA GLU A 305 118.29 -134.20 23.96
C GLU A 305 118.82 -134.86 25.26
N ALA A 306 118.29 -134.47 26.43
CA ALA A 306 118.66 -135.08 27.70
C ALA A 306 118.19 -136.55 27.86
N VAL A 307 117.06 -136.92 27.23
CA VAL A 307 116.47 -138.27 27.31
C VAL A 307 117.20 -139.26 26.40
N THR A 308 117.77 -138.82 25.28
CA THR A 308 118.51 -139.69 24.34
C THR A 308 119.94 -140.00 24.81
N VAL A 309 120.58 -139.09 25.54
CA VAL A 309 121.92 -139.33 26.13
C VAL A 309 121.86 -140.29 27.33
N HIS A 310 120.76 -140.29 28.08
CA HIS A 310 120.59 -141.20 29.23
C HIS A 310 120.41 -142.68 28.81
N GLY A 311 119.85 -142.95 27.62
CA GLY A 311 119.63 -144.31 27.12
C GLY A 311 120.87 -145.01 26.55
N LEU A 312 121.96 -144.28 26.24
CA LEU A 312 123.19 -144.84 25.66
C LEU A 312 124.25 -145.20 26.71
N LEU A 313 124.13 -144.66 27.93
CA LEU A 313 125.10 -144.88 29.03
C LEU A 313 124.77 -146.10 29.93
N GLU A 314 123.60 -146.72 29.79
CA GLU A 314 123.15 -147.84 30.66
C GLU A 314 123.44 -149.27 30.15
N ARG A 315 124.15 -149.49 29.03
CA ARG A 315 124.41 -150.87 28.51
C ARG A 315 125.87 -151.36 28.48
N LEU A 316 126.83 -150.63 29.08
CA LEU A 316 128.20 -151.13 29.32
C LEU A 316 128.60 -150.92 30.79
N ALA A 317 128.74 -152.03 31.55
CA ALA A 317 129.35 -152.21 32.89
C ALA A 317 128.40 -152.39 34.13
N PRO A 318 128.83 -153.13 35.20
CA PRO A 318 127.97 -154.00 36.03
C PRO A 318 127.93 -153.59 37.55
N PRO A 319 127.59 -154.46 38.55
CA PRO A 319 126.47 -154.28 39.49
C PRO A 319 126.85 -153.95 40.95
N THR A 320 125.88 -153.53 41.79
CA THR A 320 125.81 -153.80 43.25
C THR A 320 124.47 -153.37 43.86
N ALA A 321 124.00 -154.12 44.86
CA ALA A 321 122.76 -154.00 45.64
C ALA A 321 122.99 -153.19 46.97
N PRO A 322 122.11 -153.18 48.01
CA PRO A 322 120.68 -152.81 48.11
C PRO A 322 120.31 -151.84 49.31
N ALA A 323 119.05 -151.30 49.30
CA ALA A 323 118.14 -150.89 50.41
C ALA A 323 118.53 -149.73 51.39
N PRO A 324 117.63 -149.16 52.28
CA PRO A 324 116.19 -149.35 52.56
C PRO A 324 115.31 -148.03 52.72
N ALA A 325 114.04 -148.18 53.14
CA ALA A 325 112.93 -147.19 53.36
C ALA A 325 113.06 -146.34 54.67
N PRO A 326 112.15 -145.41 55.16
CA PRO A 326 110.65 -145.38 55.04
C PRO A 326 109.84 -144.01 55.11
N THR A 327 108.51 -144.12 54.89
CA THR A 327 107.32 -143.41 55.51
C THR A 327 106.93 -141.89 55.38
N LYS A 328 105.61 -141.70 55.13
CA LYS A 328 104.59 -140.58 55.21
C LYS A 328 104.78 -139.46 56.29
N PRO A 329 104.07 -138.27 56.29
CA PRO A 329 102.60 -138.07 56.05
C PRO A 329 102.00 -136.69 55.57
N ALA A 330 100.66 -136.70 55.33
CA ALA A 330 99.55 -135.75 55.65
C ALA A 330 99.41 -134.26 55.16
N ARG A 331 98.34 -134.04 54.35
CA ARG A 331 97.10 -133.19 54.53
C ARG A 331 97.10 -131.65 54.75
N LYS A 332 96.11 -131.01 54.05
CA LYS A 332 95.26 -129.79 54.34
C LYS A 332 95.87 -128.39 53.99
N ARG A 333 95.15 -127.33 53.55
CA ARG A 333 93.74 -127.01 53.18
C ARG A 333 93.68 -125.53 52.69
N THR A 334 92.75 -125.20 51.77
CA THR A 334 91.93 -123.93 51.62
C THR A 334 92.63 -122.57 51.48
N ALA A 335 92.06 -121.49 50.92
CA ALA A 335 90.87 -121.05 50.15
C ALA A 335 91.07 -119.50 49.98
N LYS A 336 90.37 -118.72 49.16
CA LYS A 336 89.16 -118.88 48.36
C LYS A 336 89.21 -117.87 47.21
#